data_AF-A0A5N7WK94-F1
#
_entry.id   AF-A0A5N7WK94-F1
#
_cell.length_a   1.000
_cell.length_b   1.000
_cell.length_c   1.000
_cell.angle_alpha   90.00
_cell.angle_beta   90.00
_cell.angle_gamma   90.00
#
_symmetry.space_group_name_H-M   'P 1'
#
loop_
_entity.id
_entity.type
_entity.pdbx_description
1 polymer ?
#
loop_
_entity_poly.entity_id
_entity_poly.type
_entity_poly.pdbx_seq_one_letter_code
_entity_poly.pdbx_strand_id
1 'polypeptide(L)'
;MASEFIVSAGLWQIDCSKLVSFFDHNHTGKHTNFTVEYLAGQYAYYASTSRDSVNKRTFKDELKFLKELGIVFDVNSALEHAIHFSKMLDNPSAKLIWL
;
A
#
# COMPACT_ATOMS: atom_id res chain seq x y z
N MET A 1 -16.46 -14.70 0.94
CA MET A 1 -14.98 -14.79 0.94
C MET A 1 -14.45 -13.40 0.63
N ALA A 2 -13.76 -12.75 1.58
CA ALA A 2 -13.14 -11.44 1.32
C ALA A 2 -11.94 -11.68 0.40
N SER A 3 -12.13 -11.36 -0.88
CA SER A 3 -11.05 -11.42 -1.87
C SER A 3 -10.48 -10.01 -1.96
N GLU A 4 -9.20 -9.86 -1.67
CA GLU A 4 -8.55 -8.54 -1.69
C GLU A 4 -7.61 -8.46 -2.88
N PHE A 5 -7.62 -7.29 -3.52
CA PHE A 5 -6.94 -7.05 -4.78
C PHE A 5 -5.60 -6.38 -4.50
N ILE A 6 -4.52 -7.11 -4.76
CA ILE A 6 -3.16 -6.60 -4.58
C ILE A 6 -2.68 -6.09 -5.93
N VAL A 7 -2.23 -4.84 -5.97
CA VAL A 7 -1.74 -4.16 -7.19
C VAL A 7 -0.28 -4.52 -7.46
N SER A 8 0.05 -5.76 -7.15
CA SER A 8 1.36 -6.39 -7.24
C SER A 8 2.38 -5.94 -6.18
N ALA A 9 3.16 -6.94 -5.76
CA ALA A 9 4.54 -6.83 -5.32
C ALA A 9 5.43 -5.93 -6.22
N GLY A 10 4.95 -5.53 -7.40
CA GLY A 10 5.55 -4.53 -8.26
C GLY A 10 5.66 -3.15 -7.61
N LEU A 11 4.74 -2.71 -6.75
CA LEU A 11 4.85 -1.40 -6.05
C LEU A 11 6.12 -1.28 -5.19
N TRP A 12 6.56 -2.41 -4.62
CA TRP A 12 7.81 -2.52 -3.87
C TRP A 12 9.03 -2.78 -4.76
N GLN A 13 8.86 -3.52 -5.86
CA GLN A 13 9.93 -3.73 -6.85
C GLN A 13 10.13 -2.52 -7.77
N ILE A 14 9.22 -1.55 -7.74
CA ILE A 14 9.32 -0.29 -8.44
C ILE A 14 10.42 0.51 -7.78
N ASP A 15 11.43 0.88 -8.59
CA ASP A 15 12.47 1.82 -8.22
C ASP A 15 11.83 3.08 -7.59
N CYS A 16 12.39 3.56 -6.48
CA CYS A 16 11.90 4.75 -5.78
C CYS A 16 11.69 5.95 -6.72
N SER A 17 12.55 6.10 -7.74
CA SER A 17 12.44 7.13 -8.78
C SER A 17 11.14 7.07 -9.60
N LYS A 18 10.47 5.93 -9.63
CA LYS A 18 9.22 5.69 -10.36
C LYS A 18 7.98 5.72 -9.47
N LEU A 19 8.12 5.83 -8.14
CA LEU A 19 6.98 5.90 -7.22
C LEU A 19 6.10 7.12 -7.50
N VAL A 20 6.70 8.30 -7.66
CA VAL A 20 5.93 9.53 -7.94
C VAL A 20 5.09 9.37 -9.20
N SER A 21 5.72 8.96 -10.31
CA SER A 21 5.02 8.71 -11.57
C SER A 21 3.99 7.59 -11.48
N PHE A 22 4.19 6.60 -10.61
CA PHE A 22 3.19 5.58 -10.34
C PHE A 22 1.96 6.19 -9.67
N PHE A 23 2.13 6.98 -8.62
CA PHE A 23 1.00 7.59 -7.89
C PHE A 23 0.29 8.71 -8.66
N ASP A 24 0.96 9.34 -9.63
CA ASP A 24 0.33 10.32 -10.54
C ASP A 24 -0.64 9.68 -11.53
N HIS A 25 -0.51 8.37 -11.79
CA HIS A 25 -1.43 7.67 -12.67
C HIS A 25 -2.73 7.30 -11.95
N ASN A 26 -3.85 7.47 -12.65
CA ASN A 26 -5.13 7.00 -12.16
C ASN A 26 -5.25 5.48 -12.36
N HIS A 27 -5.09 4.71 -11.27
CA HIS A 27 -5.22 3.24 -11.28
C HIS A 27 -6.65 2.73 -11.12
N THR A 28 -7.63 3.61 -10.88
CA THR A 28 -9.03 3.21 -10.72
C THR A 28 -9.61 2.57 -12.00
N GLY A 29 -9.01 2.85 -13.16
CA GLY A 29 -9.34 2.18 -14.42
C GLY A 29 -8.98 0.69 -14.46
N LYS A 30 -8.09 0.22 -13.58
CA LYS A 30 -7.77 -1.21 -13.41
C LYS A 30 -8.67 -1.87 -12.37
N HIS A 31 -8.93 -1.18 -11.27
CA HIS A 31 -9.84 -1.64 -10.23
C HIS A 31 -10.33 -0.44 -9.38
N THR A 32 -11.62 -0.40 -9.06
CA THR A 32 -12.24 0.76 -8.38
C THR A 32 -11.64 1.07 -7.01
N ASN A 33 -11.10 0.05 -6.32
CA ASN A 33 -10.45 0.22 -5.01
C ASN A 33 -9.03 0.79 -5.11
N PHE A 34 -8.43 0.92 -6.29
CA PHE A 34 -7.04 1.39 -6.44
C PHE A 34 -6.94 2.91 -6.39
N THR A 35 -7.46 3.48 -5.31
CA THR A 35 -7.25 4.88 -4.95
C THR A 35 -5.80 5.09 -4.50
N VAL A 36 -5.35 6.35 -4.51
CA VAL A 36 -3.98 6.71 -4.10
C VAL A 36 -3.74 6.28 -2.64
N GLU A 37 -4.73 6.48 -1.76
CA GLU A 37 -4.68 6.07 -0.35
C GLU A 37 -4.58 4.55 -0.18
N TYR A 38 -5.34 3.79 -0.98
CA TYR A 38 -5.29 2.33 -0.94
C TYR A 38 -3.93 1.81 -1.37
N LEU A 39 -3.36 2.38 -2.44
CA LEU A 39 -2.03 2.03 -2.95
C LEU A 39 -0.93 2.45 -1.98
N ALA A 40 -1.05 3.62 -1.33
CA ALA A 40 -0.12 4.08 -0.31
C ALA A 40 -0.17 3.18 0.93
N GLY A 41 -1.37 2.72 1.31
CA GLY A 41 -1.55 1.74 2.39
C GLY A 41 -0.92 0.38 2.08
N GLN A 42 -1.07 -0.11 0.84
CA GLN A 42 -0.38 -1.32 0.38
C GLN A 42 1.15 -1.15 0.41
N TYR A 43 1.66 -0.05 -0.14
CA TYR A 43 3.09 0.25 -0.11
C TYR A 43 3.61 0.24 1.33
N ALA A 44 2.96 0.98 2.24
CA ALA A 44 3.40 1.10 3.62
C ALA A 44 3.41 -0.25 4.35
N TYR A 45 2.41 -1.10 4.08
CA TYR A 45 2.36 -2.46 4.62
C TYR A 45 3.54 -3.30 4.12
N TYR A 46 3.71 -3.45 2.80
CA TYR A 46 4.76 -4.30 2.22
C TYR A 46 6.18 -3.78 2.46
N ALA A 47 6.37 -2.46 2.43
CA ALA A 47 7.66 -1.86 2.80
C ALA A 47 7.99 -2.15 4.26
N SER A 48 6.99 -2.18 5.15
CA SER A 48 7.17 -2.58 6.54
C SER A 48 7.45 -4.08 6.73
N THR A 49 6.98 -4.97 5.85
CA THR A 49 7.29 -6.42 5.95
C THR A 49 8.75 -6.75 5.61
N SER A 50 9.46 -5.85 4.93
CA SER A 50 10.91 -5.94 4.74
C SER A 50 11.72 -5.57 5.99
N ARG A 51 11.08 -5.01 7.03
CA ARG A 51 11.70 -4.59 8.30
C ARG A 51 11.46 -5.63 9.39
N ASP A 52 12.30 -5.61 10.43
CA ASP A 52 12.26 -6.56 11.57
C ASP A 52 10.93 -6.58 12.33
N SER A 53 10.07 -5.56 12.17
CA SER A 53 8.76 -5.50 12.81
C SER A 53 7.72 -4.79 11.95
N VAL A 54 6.60 -5.45 11.69
CA VAL A 54 5.43 -4.88 11.01
C VAL A 54 4.50 -4.27 12.05
N ASN A 55 4.50 -2.94 12.21
CA ASN A 55 3.63 -2.29 13.19
C ASN A 55 3.16 -0.90 12.71
N LYS A 56 2.24 -0.30 13.48
CA LYS A 56 1.65 1.01 13.12
C LYS A 56 2.70 2.13 13.00
N ARG A 57 3.83 2.02 13.70
CA ARG A 57 4.91 3.01 13.63
C ARG A 57 5.64 2.89 12.29
N THR A 58 6.02 1.68 11.88
CA THR A 58 6.68 1.48 10.58
C THR A 58 5.78 1.91 9.42
N PHE A 59 4.46 1.63 9.48
CA PHE A 59 3.53 2.14 8.47
C PHE A 59 3.55 3.66 8.36
N LYS A 60 3.57 4.38 9.49
CA LYS A 60 3.63 5.84 9.49
C LYS A 60 4.94 6.37 8.91
N ASP A 61 6.06 5.71 9.19
CA ASP A 61 7.36 6.10 8.65
C ASP A 61 7.39 5.93 7.13
N GLU A 62 6.84 4.83 6.60
CA GLU A 62 6.73 4.61 5.14
C GLU A 62 5.77 5.61 4.47
N LEU A 63 4.64 5.94 5.10
CA LEU A 63 3.73 6.97 4.57
C LEU A 63 4.37 8.38 4.61
N LYS A 64 5.18 8.68 5.65
CA LYS A 64 5.94 9.92 5.71
C LYS A 64 6.95 10.02 4.58
N PHE A 65 7.62 8.91 4.26
CA PHE A 65 8.52 8.84 3.13
C PHE A 65 7.81 9.15 1.80
N LEU A 66 6.63 8.57 1.56
CA LEU A 66 5.83 8.90 0.36
C LEU A 66 5.45 10.39 0.29
N LYS A 67 5.16 11.01 1.45
CA LYS A 67 4.92 12.45 1.53
C LYS A 67 6.16 13.29 1.20
N GLU A 68 7.32 12.86 1.66
CA GLU A 68 8.61 13.53 1.36
C GLU A 68 8.96 13.45 -0.14
N LEU A 69 8.51 12.41 -0.84
CA LEU A 69 8.60 12.29 -2.30
C LEU A 69 7.61 13.21 -3.05
N GLY A 70 6.71 13.90 -2.35
CA GLY A 70 5.73 14.82 -2.95
C GLY A 70 4.40 14.18 -3.33
N ILE A 71 4.15 12.92 -2.93
CA ILE A 71 2.92 12.22 -3.30
C ILE A 71 1.73 12.73 -2.45
N VAL A 72 0.63 13.06 -3.12
CA VAL A 72 -0.55 13.67 -2.50
C VAL A 72 -1.62 12.61 -2.20
N PHE A 73 -1.84 12.34 -0.91
CA PHE A 73 -2.88 11.43 -0.40
C PHE A 73 -3.25 11.79 1.04
N ASP A 74 -4.39 11.29 1.54
CA ASP A 74 -4.73 11.38 2.96
C ASP A 74 -3.97 10.31 3.80
N VAL A 75 -3.16 10.77 4.75
CA VAL A 75 -2.29 9.88 5.55
C VAL A 75 -3.10 8.99 6.48
N ASN A 76 -4.22 9.49 7.03
CA ASN A 76 -5.04 8.71 7.95
C ASN A 76 -5.73 7.56 7.22
N SER A 77 -6.32 7.83 6.07
CA SER A 77 -6.97 6.84 5.22
C SER A 77 -5.95 5.80 4.72
N ALA A 78 -4.77 6.22 4.27
CA ALA A 78 -3.71 5.30 3.87
C ALA A 78 -3.22 4.42 5.04
N LEU A 79 -3.15 4.98 6.25
CA LEU A 79 -2.78 4.23 7.45
C LEU A 79 -3.86 3.21 7.85
N GLU A 80 -5.14 3.55 7.71
CA GLU A 80 -6.24 2.61 7.91
C GLU A 80 -6.17 1.44 6.93
N HIS A 81 -5.85 1.71 5.67
CA HIS A 81 -5.59 0.66 4.68
C HIS A 81 -4.39 -0.21 5.05
N ALA A 82 -3.25 0.36 5.47
CA ALA A 82 -2.09 -0.42 5.91
C ALA A 82 -2.41 -1.35 7.11
N ILE A 83 -3.18 -0.87 8.09
CA ILE A 83 -3.67 -1.66 9.22
C ILE A 83 -4.66 -2.74 8.76
N HIS A 84 -5.51 -2.42 7.78
CA HIS A 84 -6.42 -3.39 7.19
C HIS A 84 -5.63 -4.55 6.55
N PHE A 85 -4.63 -4.25 5.73
CA PHE A 85 -3.78 -5.28 5.10
C PHE A 85 -3.04 -6.14 6.12
N SER A 86 -2.54 -5.55 7.22
CA SER A 86 -1.87 -6.33 8.26
C SER A 86 -2.80 -7.37 8.89
N LYS A 87 -4.02 -6.97 9.25
CA LYS A 87 -5.03 -7.88 9.81
C LYS A 87 -5.50 -8.92 8.82
N MET A 88 -5.57 -8.57 7.55
CA MET A 88 -6.10 -9.44 6.50
C MET A 88 -5.09 -10.53 6.13
N LEU A 89 -3.81 -10.21 6.02
CA LEU A 89 -2.75 -11.17 5.70
C LEU A 89 -2.37 -12.08 6.87
N ASP A 90 -2.62 -11.63 8.11
CA ASP A 90 -2.59 -12.50 9.29
C ASP A 90 -3.76 -13.51 9.31
N ASN A 91 -4.76 -13.36 8.44
CA ASN A 91 -5.88 -14.29 8.33
C ASN A 91 -5.55 -15.42 7.33
N PRO A 92 -5.45 -16.69 7.77
CA PRO A 92 -5.10 -17.82 6.90
C PRO A 92 -6.14 -18.11 5.79
N SER A 93 -7.31 -17.49 5.83
CA SER A 93 -8.36 -17.62 4.80
C SER A 93 -8.34 -16.50 3.74
N ALA A 94 -7.42 -15.55 3.83
CA ALA A 94 -7.33 -14.44 2.88
C ALA A 94 -6.87 -14.95 1.50
N LYS A 95 -7.69 -14.71 0.47
CA LYS A 95 -7.34 -15.02 -0.91
C LYS A 95 -6.84 -13.74 -1.58
N LEU A 96 -5.57 -13.78 -1.99
CA LEU A 96 -4.89 -12.70 -2.67
C LEU A 96 -5.16 -12.79 -4.18
N ILE A 97 -5.77 -11.74 -4.75
CA ILE A 97 -5.98 -11.62 -6.19
C ILE A 97 -4.98 -10.61 -6.74
N TRP A 98 -4.11 -11.08 -7.63
CA TRP A 98 -3.08 -10.29 -8.30
C TRP A 98 -3.69 -9.70 -9.59
N LEU A 99 -3.67 -8.36 -9.71
CA LEU A 99 -4.16 -7.62 -10.89
C LEU A 99 -3.03 -6.89 -11.61
#